data_AF-A0A0S8D507-F1
#
_entry.id   AF-A0A0S8D507-F1
#
_cell.length_a   1.000
_cell.length_b   1.000
_cell.length_c   1.000
_cell.angle_alpha   90.00
_cell.angle_beta   90.00
_cell.angle_gamma   90.00
#
_symmetry.space_group_name_H-M   'P 1'
#
loop_
_entity.id
_entity.type
_entity.pdbx_description
1 polymer ?
#
loop_
_entity_poly.entity_id
_entity_poly.type
_entity_poly.pdbx_seq_one_letter_code
_entity_poly.pdbx_strand_id
1 'polypeptide(L)'
;MAKKDEDKELVASFSSSTVSDVQYDIIKELQILTDGIEKSLDETDTDGVRDKLPYLRHLINDLEEVLSGDFENLRYRRFITKKTL
;
A
#
# COMPACT_ATOMS: atom_id res chain seq x y z
N MET A 1 -18.99 24.26 -22.62
CA MET A 1 -17.86 24.01 -21.70
C MET A 1 -18.07 22.80 -20.77
N ALA A 2 -19.26 22.17 -20.73
CA ALA A 2 -19.54 21.07 -19.79
C ALA A 2 -18.87 19.70 -20.06
N LYS A 3 -18.65 19.31 -21.32
CA LYS A 3 -18.10 17.97 -21.65
C LYS A 3 -16.66 17.73 -21.20
N LYS A 4 -15.86 18.78 -21.00
CA LYS A 4 -14.42 18.66 -20.68
C LYS A 4 -14.17 18.39 -19.19
N ASP A 5 -15.16 18.66 -18.34
CA ASP A 5 -15.06 18.52 -16.89
C ASP A 5 -15.52 17.12 -16.44
N GLU A 6 -16.54 16.55 -17.09
CA GLU A 6 -17.00 15.16 -16.83
C GLU A 6 -15.92 14.11 -17.16
N ASP A 7 -15.17 14.29 -18.26
CA ASP A 7 -14.08 13.38 -18.64
C ASP A 7 -12.93 13.37 -17.61
N LYS A 8 -12.65 14.51 -16.96
CA LYS A 8 -11.61 14.59 -15.92
C LYS A 8 -12.04 13.90 -14.62
N GLU A 9 -13.31 13.99 -14.27
CA GLU A 9 -13.86 13.39 -13.05
C GLU A 9 -13.96 11.86 -13.16
N LEU A 10 -14.29 11.36 -14.36
CA LEU A 10 -14.24 9.93 -14.69
C LEU A 10 -12.80 9.38 -14.62
N VAL A 11 -11.82 10.05 -15.22
CA VAL A 11 -10.43 9.57 -15.17
C VAL A 11 -9.87 9.56 -13.74
N ALA A 12 -10.21 10.56 -12.93
CA ALA A 12 -9.80 10.63 -11.52
C ALA A 12 -10.41 9.51 -10.67
N SER A 13 -11.68 9.16 -10.89
CA SER A 13 -12.36 8.08 -10.18
C SER A 13 -11.82 6.70 -10.56
N PHE A 14 -11.51 6.47 -11.84
CA PHE A 14 -10.84 5.24 -12.28
C PHE A 14 -9.44 5.10 -11.67
N SER A 15 -8.63 6.17 -11.66
CA SER A 15 -7.29 6.12 -11.04
C SER A 15 -7.35 5.90 -9.52
N SER A 16 -8.34 6.48 -8.84
CA SER A 16 -8.52 6.32 -7.39
C SER A 16 -8.99 4.91 -7.02
N SER A 17 -9.81 4.27 -7.85
CA SER A 17 -10.23 2.88 -7.64
C SER A 17 -9.05 1.95 -7.77
N THR A 18 -8.25 2.06 -8.84
CA THR A 18 -7.13 1.14 -9.09
C THR A 18 -6.06 1.21 -7.99
N VAL A 19 -5.78 2.39 -7.44
CA VAL A 19 -4.84 2.54 -6.31
C VAL A 19 -5.39 1.89 -5.04
N SER A 20 -6.70 2.05 -4.77
CA SER A 20 -7.34 1.45 -3.60
C SER A 20 -7.41 -0.08 -3.71
N ASP A 21 -7.62 -0.60 -4.92
CA ASP A 21 -7.64 -2.02 -5.21
C ASP A 21 -6.25 -2.65 -4.97
N VAL A 22 -5.17 -1.97 -5.41
CA VAL A 22 -3.79 -2.42 -5.18
C VAL A 22 -3.43 -2.40 -3.69
N GLN A 23 -3.81 -1.35 -2.94
CA GLN A 23 -3.61 -1.31 -1.48
C GLN A 23 -4.31 -2.47 -0.77
N TYR A 24 -5.53 -2.77 -1.19
CA TYR A 24 -6.32 -3.85 -0.60
C TYR A 24 -5.75 -5.24 -0.90
N ASP A 25 -5.23 -5.45 -2.11
CA ASP A 25 -4.59 -6.71 -2.48
C ASP A 25 -3.28 -6.94 -1.70
N ILE A 26 -2.43 -5.91 -1.54
CA ILE A 26 -1.22 -6.01 -0.69
C ILE A 26 -1.58 -6.37 0.76
N ILE A 27 -2.63 -5.75 1.31
CA ILE A 27 -3.09 -6.04 2.69
C ILE A 27 -3.57 -7.50 2.82
N LYS A 28 -4.34 -8.02 1.84
CA LYS A 28 -4.75 -9.42 1.84
C LYS A 28 -3.56 -10.37 1.78
N GLU A 29 -2.58 -10.07 0.93
CA GLU A 29 -1.38 -10.90 0.82
C GLU A 29 -0.55 -10.88 2.11
N LEU A 30 -0.45 -9.73 2.77
CA LEU A 30 0.17 -9.62 4.09
C LEU A 30 -0.53 -10.54 5.11
N GLN A 31 -1.87 -10.55 5.14
CA GLN A 31 -2.64 -11.41 6.04
C GLN A 31 -2.34 -12.90 5.80
N ILE A 32 -2.44 -13.34 4.54
CA ILE A 32 -2.15 -14.74 4.16
C ILE A 32 -0.72 -15.12 4.55
N LEU A 33 0.23 -14.22 4.35
CA LEU A 33 1.63 -14.47 4.65
C LEU A 33 1.88 -14.55 6.17
N THR A 34 1.27 -13.69 6.98
CA THR A 34 1.35 -13.78 8.44
C THR A 34 0.72 -15.06 8.97
N ASP A 35 -0.45 -15.47 8.46
CA ASP A 35 -1.08 -16.74 8.83
C ASP A 35 -0.16 -17.93 8.47
N GLY A 36 0.51 -17.85 7.32
CA GLY A 36 1.48 -18.85 6.89
C GLY A 36 2.75 -18.89 7.75
N ILE A 37 3.17 -17.76 8.32
CA ILE A 37 4.29 -17.70 9.28
C ILE A 37 3.86 -18.27 10.63
N GLU A 38 2.68 -17.92 11.12
CA GLU A 38 2.12 -18.44 12.38
C GLU A 38 2.01 -19.96 12.32
N LYS A 39 1.48 -20.50 11.23
CA LYS A 39 1.42 -21.95 11.00
C LYS A 39 2.81 -22.60 10.98
N SER A 40 3.79 -22.02 10.28
CA SER A 40 5.15 -22.55 10.29
C SER A 40 5.80 -22.49 11.68
N LEU A 41 5.49 -21.47 12.50
CA LEU A 41 5.95 -21.39 13.89
C LEU A 41 5.33 -22.49 14.76
N ASP A 42 4.02 -22.73 14.63
CA ASP A 42 3.31 -23.80 15.34
C ASP A 42 3.86 -25.18 14.99
N GLU A 43 4.24 -25.39 13.73
CA GLU A 43 4.85 -26.63 13.23
C GLU A 43 6.35 -26.74 13.56
N THR A 44 6.95 -25.73 14.22
CA THR A 44 8.40 -25.63 14.47
C THR A 44 9.24 -25.68 13.18
N ASP A 45 8.64 -25.31 12.05
CA ASP A 45 9.24 -25.25 10.72
C ASP A 45 10.00 -23.92 10.54
N THR A 46 11.22 -23.87 11.08
CA THR A 46 12.07 -22.68 11.01
C THR A 46 12.49 -22.30 9.59
N ASP A 47 12.58 -23.27 8.69
CA ASP A 47 12.91 -23.03 7.29
C ASP A 47 11.72 -22.38 6.57
N GLY A 48 10.50 -22.88 6.79
CA GLY A 48 9.29 -22.27 6.26
C GLY A 48 9.04 -20.85 6.77
N VAL A 49 9.45 -20.50 7.98
CA VAL A 49 9.46 -19.10 8.46
C VAL A 49 10.50 -18.28 7.70
N ARG A 50 11.73 -18.81 7.60
CA ARG A 50 12.86 -18.11 6.97
C ARG A 50 12.58 -17.79 5.49
N ASP A 51 11.92 -18.69 4.78
CA ASP A 51 11.57 -18.53 3.37
C ASP A 51 10.47 -17.49 3.14
N LYS A 52 9.59 -17.26 4.13
CA LYS A 52 8.50 -16.27 4.06
C LYS A 52 8.95 -14.84 4.38
N LEU A 53 10.05 -14.66 5.14
CA LEU A 53 10.53 -13.35 5.57
C LEU A 53 10.93 -12.39 4.41
N PRO A 54 11.62 -12.82 3.34
CA PRO A 54 11.93 -11.95 2.21
C PRO A 54 10.68 -11.39 1.55
N TYR A 55 9.65 -12.22 1.36
CA TYR A 55 8.39 -11.79 0.75
C TYR A 55 7.62 -10.83 1.67
N LEU A 56 7.66 -11.05 2.98
CA LEU A 56 7.06 -10.14 3.95
C LEU A 56 7.68 -8.74 3.86
N ARG A 57 9.01 -8.66 3.74
CA ARG A 57 9.72 -7.39 3.56
C ARG A 57 9.33 -6.71 2.26
N HIS A 58 9.17 -7.47 1.18
CA HIS A 58 8.72 -6.93 -0.10
C HIS A 58 7.32 -6.32 0.01
N LEU A 59 6.34 -7.03 0.57
CA LEU A 59 4.98 -6.52 0.73
C LEU A 59 4.92 -5.27 1.64
N ILE A 60 5.75 -5.21 2.69
CA ILE A 60 5.87 -4.02 3.54
C ILE A 60 6.40 -2.83 2.72
N ASN A 61 7.42 -3.04 1.89
CA ASN A 61 7.99 -1.99 1.05
C ASN A 61 6.98 -1.53 -0.01
N ASP A 62 6.26 -2.44 -0.66
CA ASP A 62 5.24 -2.09 -1.65
C ASP A 62 4.11 -1.29 -1.00
N LEU A 63 3.68 -1.68 0.22
CA LEU A 63 2.72 -0.89 0.99
C LEU A 63 3.29 0.50 1.35
N GLU A 64 4.56 0.59 1.73
CA GLU A 64 5.22 1.86 2.00
C GLU A 64 5.30 2.75 0.74
N GLU A 65 5.62 2.20 -0.44
CA GLU A 65 5.66 2.93 -1.70
C GLU A 65 4.27 3.46 -2.09
N VAL A 66 3.25 2.59 -2.00
CA VAL A 66 1.87 2.96 -2.33
C VAL A 66 1.33 4.01 -1.36
N LEU A 67 1.57 3.87 -0.06
CA LEU A 67 1.16 4.87 0.93
C LEU A 67 2.00 6.14 0.82
N SER A 68 3.29 6.05 0.57
CA SER A 68 4.16 7.23 0.49
C SER A 68 3.84 8.11 -0.72
N GLY A 69 3.37 7.57 -1.84
CA GLY A 69 2.80 8.36 -2.94
C GLY A 69 1.60 9.22 -2.50
N ASP A 70 0.70 8.67 -1.68
CA ASP A 70 -0.44 9.41 -1.11
C ASP A 70 -0.02 10.40 -0.01
N PHE A 71 0.96 10.01 0.82
CA PHE A 71 1.47 10.83 1.91
C PHE A 71 2.51 11.87 1.48
N GLU A 72 3.12 11.81 0.29
CA GLU A 72 4.06 12.83 -0.19
C GLU A 72 3.37 14.19 -0.28
N ASN A 73 2.12 14.21 -0.76
CA ASN A 73 1.27 15.40 -0.80
C ASN A 73 0.92 15.92 0.62
N LEU A 74 0.65 15.03 1.58
CA LEU A 74 0.37 15.41 2.97
C LEU A 74 1.62 15.86 3.74
N ARG A 75 2.78 15.24 3.45
CA ARG A 75 4.09 15.55 4.02
C ARG A 75 4.60 16.86 3.45
N TYR A 76 4.45 17.11 2.15
CA TYR A 76 4.73 18.39 1.49
C TYR A 76 3.84 19.50 2.05
N ARG A 77 2.52 19.28 2.20
CA ARG A 77 1.62 20.25 2.86
C ARG A 77 2.07 20.55 4.29
N ARG A 78 2.38 19.54 5.12
CA ARG A 78 2.91 19.74 6.48
C ARG A 78 4.24 20.51 6.49
N PHE A 79 5.11 20.31 5.50
CA PHE A 79 6.41 20.98 5.42
C PHE A 79 6.28 22.45 4.97
N ILE A 80 5.38 22.76 4.03
CA ILE A 80 5.05 24.13 3.63
C ILE A 80 4.40 24.89 4.80
N THR A 81 3.37 24.32 5.44
CA THR A 81 2.67 24.99 6.55
C THR A 81 3.58 25.29 7.74
N LYS A 82 4.62 24.49 7.98
CA LYS A 82 5.64 24.75 9.01
C LYS A 82 6.68 25.81 8.61
N LYS A 83 6.83 26.15 7.33
CA LYS A 83 7.71 27.24 6.87
C LYS A 83 6.99 28.59 6.79
N THR A 84 5.67 28.59 6.74
CA THR A 84 4.85 29.80 6.61
C THR A 84 4.34 30.33 7.97
N LEU A 85 4.65 29.65 9.08
CA LEU A 85 4.38 30.10 10.46
C LEU A 85 5.67 30.55 11.15
#